data_AF-A0A7S3EJ11-F1
#
_entry.id   AF-A0A7S3EJ11-F1
#
_cell.length_a   1.000
_cell.length_b   1.000
_cell.length_c   1.000
_cell.angle_alpha   90.00
_cell.angle_beta   90.00
_cell.angle_gamma   90.00
#
_symmetry.space_group_name_H-M   'P 1'
#
loop_
_entity.id
_entity.type
_entity.pdbx_description
1 polymer ?
#
loop_
_entity_poly.entity_id
_entity_poly.type
_entity_poly.pdbx_seq_one_letter_code
_entity_poly.pdbx_strand_id
1 'polypeptide(L)'
;MVERASEESEPDDVFGGEALCPPERFGIVEPGVCRSNVPLAENFTFVRMLQLKSVLLLSPEIPTRVVSTFFEENKVMVRHLGLKSWRADVSWKPMSEEMVKEGLEFVLDVRNHPLMICDTTGIHLVGTLIGCLRRLQDWNLNSIVNEYRSFAWSKTRYSNEQFFELFDIDLIKFPENMPSWFVEERKINAEEQEEFELLRSQKALGHDGERLGGVDMPDYIRYYYSRGVLLNTTVHKRRERAKGLPPAGPS
;
A
#
# COMPACT_ATOMS: atom_id res chain seq x y z
N MET A 1 -44.78 39.49 32.50
CA MET A 1 -43.51 39.57 33.24
C MET A 1 -42.97 38.14 33.26
N VAL A 2 -42.13 37.81 32.28
CA VAL A 2 -41.59 36.45 32.09
C VAL A 2 -40.10 36.58 32.35
N GLU A 3 -39.64 36.00 33.44
CA GLU A 3 -38.23 35.98 33.84
C GLU A 3 -37.42 35.19 32.80
N ARG A 4 -36.37 35.83 32.27
CA ARG A 4 -35.35 35.17 31.45
C ARG A 4 -34.43 34.40 32.39
N ALA A 5 -34.44 33.07 32.27
CA ALA A 5 -33.38 32.24 32.80
C ALA A 5 -32.06 32.57 32.08
N SER A 6 -31.04 32.90 32.87
CA SER A 6 -29.65 33.04 32.44
C SER A 6 -29.08 31.65 32.15
N GLU A 7 -28.73 31.40 30.89
CA GLU A 7 -27.91 30.26 30.49
C GLU A 7 -26.48 30.49 31.01
N GLU A 8 -26.08 29.69 32.00
CA GLU A 8 -24.70 29.55 32.44
C GLU A 8 -23.92 28.85 31.34
N SER A 9 -22.94 29.53 30.76
CA SER A 9 -21.98 28.95 29.82
C SER A 9 -21.02 28.04 30.58
N GLU A 10 -21.12 26.73 30.35
CA GLU A 10 -20.13 25.73 30.75
C GLU A 10 -18.73 26.14 30.21
N PRO A 11 -17.65 25.95 30.99
CA PRO A 11 -16.31 26.33 30.56
C PRO A 11 -15.84 25.40 29.44
N ASP A 12 -15.42 25.99 28.33
CA ASP A 12 -14.71 25.29 27.25
C ASP A 12 -13.56 24.47 27.85
N ASP A 13 -13.67 23.15 27.74
CA ASP A 13 -12.66 22.20 28.17
C ASP A 13 -11.40 22.43 27.32
N VAL A 14 -10.44 23.18 27.87
CA VAL A 14 -9.15 23.49 27.25
C VAL A 14 -8.30 22.22 27.25
N PHE A 15 -8.59 21.31 26.32
CA PHE A 15 -7.60 20.33 25.88
C PHE A 15 -6.48 21.07 25.15
N GLY A 16 -5.51 21.57 25.90
CA GLY A 16 -4.24 22.10 25.41
C GLY A 16 -3.33 21.02 24.80
N GLY A 17 -3.88 20.17 23.93
CA GLY A 17 -3.10 19.29 23.06
C GLY A 17 -2.82 20.01 21.76
N GLU A 18 -1.55 20.17 21.39
CA GLU A 18 -1.19 20.67 20.05
C GLU A 18 -1.91 19.83 18.99
N ALA A 19 -2.64 20.51 18.09
CA ALA A 19 -3.37 19.84 17.02
C ALA A 19 -2.39 19.06 16.13
N LEU A 20 -2.57 17.75 16.05
CA LEU A 20 -1.76 16.88 15.22
C LEU A 20 -2.28 16.91 13.79
N CYS A 21 -1.61 17.67 12.93
CA CYS A 21 -1.97 17.80 11.51
C CYS A 21 -1.02 16.95 10.64
N PRO A 22 -1.40 15.73 10.21
CA PRO A 22 -0.57 14.98 9.28
C PRO A 22 -0.41 15.73 7.95
N PRO A 23 0.75 15.62 7.26
CA PRO A 23 0.89 16.18 5.92
C PRO A 23 -0.15 15.60 4.96
N GLU A 24 -0.43 16.32 3.87
CA GLU A 24 -1.30 15.78 2.83
C GLU A 24 -0.74 14.48 2.25
N ARG A 25 -1.64 13.58 1.85
CA ARG A 25 -1.26 12.26 1.30
C ARG A 25 -0.44 11.39 2.26
N PHE A 26 -0.45 11.71 3.55
CA PHE A 26 0.16 10.84 4.53
C PHE A 26 -0.46 9.43 4.49
N GLY A 27 0.37 8.41 4.51
CA GLY A 27 -0.06 7.02 4.57
C GLY A 27 1.09 6.12 5.03
N ILE A 28 0.74 5.03 5.71
CA ILE A 28 1.69 3.98 6.04
C ILE A 28 1.79 3.07 4.80
N VAL A 29 3.01 2.80 4.35
CA VAL A 29 3.28 1.90 3.22
C VAL A 29 3.59 0.51 3.76
N GLU A 30 4.52 0.45 4.71
CA GLU A 30 4.95 -0.75 5.41
C GLU A 30 5.37 -0.38 6.85
N PRO A 31 5.56 -1.34 7.77
CA PRO A 31 6.15 -1.06 9.08
C PRO A 31 7.48 -0.31 8.94
N GLY A 32 7.54 0.90 9.52
CA GLY A 32 8.71 1.78 9.44
C GLY A 32 8.84 2.59 8.14
N VAL A 33 7.92 2.48 7.19
CA VAL A 33 7.92 3.22 5.92
C VAL A 33 6.58 3.93 5.74
N CYS A 34 6.62 5.25 5.66
CA CYS A 34 5.46 6.07 5.34
C CYS A 34 5.69 6.91 4.09
N ARG A 35 4.59 7.45 3.55
CA ARG A 35 4.56 8.35 2.40
C ARG A 35 3.88 9.65 2.77
N SER A 36 4.20 10.74 2.07
CA SER A 36 3.45 12.00 2.15
C SER A 36 3.84 12.97 1.02
N ASN A 37 3.19 14.14 0.97
CA ASN A 37 3.82 15.32 0.35
C ASN A 37 4.96 15.87 1.23
N VAL A 38 5.71 16.85 0.74
CA VAL A 38 6.68 17.58 1.57
C VAL A 38 5.91 18.29 2.70
N PRO A 39 6.29 18.08 3.98
CA PRO A 39 5.56 18.65 5.12
C PRO A 39 5.67 20.17 5.15
N LEU A 40 4.61 20.82 5.64
CA LEU A 40 4.57 22.24 5.99
C LEU A 40 4.77 22.42 7.49
N ALA A 41 4.99 23.66 7.93
CA ALA A 41 5.27 23.98 9.33
C ALA A 41 4.16 23.51 10.30
N GLU A 42 2.91 23.56 9.85
CA GLU A 42 1.74 23.06 10.58
C GLU A 42 1.78 21.54 10.83
N ASN A 43 2.55 20.78 10.04
CA ASN A 43 2.67 19.34 10.19
C ASN A 43 3.82 18.92 11.11
N PHE A 44 4.68 19.84 11.53
CA PHE A 44 5.93 19.51 12.22
C PHE A 44 5.71 18.78 13.54
N THR A 45 4.68 19.14 14.32
CA THR A 45 4.32 18.41 15.54
C THR A 45 4.00 16.95 15.22
N PHE A 46 3.22 16.69 14.17
CA PHE A 46 2.90 15.32 13.75
C PHE A 46 4.14 14.56 13.27
N VAL A 47 4.94 15.16 12.38
CA VAL A 47 6.13 14.53 11.80
C VAL A 47 7.17 14.19 12.89
N ARG A 48 7.27 15.01 13.95
CA ARG A 48 8.15 14.73 15.09
C ARG A 48 7.78 13.42 15.82
N MET A 49 6.50 13.10 15.90
CA MET A 49 6.05 11.86 16.56
C MET A 49 6.40 10.61 15.76
N LEU A 50 6.58 10.73 14.44
CA LEU A 50 7.03 9.60 13.61
C LEU A 50 8.46 9.18 13.92
N GLN A 51 9.23 10.02 14.63
CA GLN A 51 10.63 9.78 15.00
C GLN A 51 11.48 9.34 13.79
N LEU A 52 11.29 10.04 12.68
CA LEU A 52 11.93 9.71 11.42
C LEU A 52 13.45 9.72 11.57
N LYS A 53 14.08 8.66 11.10
CA LYS A 53 15.53 8.59 10.94
C LYS A 53 15.95 9.19 9.61
N SER A 54 15.12 9.02 8.58
CA SER A 54 15.43 9.53 7.26
C SER A 54 14.20 9.94 6.46
N VAL A 55 14.44 10.79 5.45
CA VAL A 55 13.45 11.24 4.48
C VAL A 55 14.03 11.05 3.07
N LEU A 56 13.25 10.48 2.18
CA LEU A 56 13.58 10.29 0.77
C LEU A 56 12.81 11.31 -0.08
N LEU A 57 13.50 12.30 -0.66
CA LEU A 57 12.92 13.32 -1.52
C LEU A 57 13.09 12.95 -2.99
N LEU A 58 11.97 12.79 -3.69
CA LEU A 58 11.95 12.34 -5.09
C LEU A 58 11.86 13.49 -6.10
N SER A 59 11.27 14.62 -5.71
CA SER A 59 11.09 15.75 -6.62
C SER A 59 12.33 16.65 -6.67
N PRO A 60 12.60 17.35 -7.78
CA PRO A 60 13.80 18.18 -7.94
C PRO A 60 13.78 19.45 -7.09
N GLU A 61 12.63 19.87 -6.58
CA GLU A 61 12.50 21.07 -5.79
C GLU A 61 13.26 20.96 -4.46
N ILE A 62 13.98 22.01 -4.13
CA ILE A 62 14.71 22.12 -2.86
C ILE A 62 13.69 22.48 -1.76
N PRO A 63 13.66 21.75 -0.62
CA PRO A 63 12.81 22.11 0.50
C PRO A 63 13.05 23.55 0.96
N THR A 64 12.00 24.19 1.49
CA THR A 64 12.14 25.54 2.07
C THR A 64 13.09 25.51 3.25
N ARG A 65 13.72 26.64 3.58
CA ARG A 65 14.62 26.74 4.74
C ARG A 65 13.97 26.24 6.03
N VAL A 66 12.68 26.53 6.21
CA VAL A 66 11.91 26.10 7.38
C VAL A 66 11.85 24.57 7.48
N VAL A 67 11.61 23.88 6.36
CA VAL A 67 11.57 22.41 6.31
C VAL A 67 12.96 21.79 6.48
N SER A 68 13.98 22.36 5.83
CA SER A 68 15.36 21.89 5.97
C SER A 68 15.86 22.03 7.42
N THR A 69 15.65 23.19 8.05
CA THR A 69 16.02 23.42 9.45
C THR A 69 15.27 22.46 10.37
N PHE A 70 13.98 22.19 10.13
CA PHE A 70 13.25 21.18 10.90
C PHE A 70 13.88 19.80 10.79
N PHE A 71 14.25 19.33 9.59
CA PHE A 71 14.92 18.04 9.44
C PHE A 71 16.28 18.00 10.12
N GLU A 72 17.07 19.08 10.03
CA GLU A 72 18.37 19.20 10.68
C GLU A 72 18.26 19.15 12.22
N GLU A 73 17.34 19.94 12.81
CA GLU A 73 17.10 19.98 14.25
C GLU A 73 16.65 18.63 14.82
N ASN A 74 15.86 17.88 14.05
CA ASN A 74 15.39 16.54 14.43
C ASN A 74 16.37 15.43 14.00
N LYS A 75 17.55 15.78 13.47
CA LYS A 75 18.62 14.85 13.03
C LYS A 75 18.13 13.83 11.99
N VAL A 76 17.23 14.25 11.12
CA VAL A 76 16.69 13.44 10.03
C VAL A 76 17.67 13.46 8.85
N MET A 77 18.10 12.28 8.40
CA MET A 77 18.93 12.16 7.20
C MET A 77 18.08 12.39 5.94
N VAL A 78 18.39 13.45 5.19
CA VAL A 78 17.70 13.76 3.93
C VAL A 78 18.44 13.14 2.75
N ARG A 79 17.82 12.17 2.08
CA ARG A 79 18.28 11.60 0.81
C ARG A 79 17.50 12.22 -0.34
N HIS A 80 18.12 13.13 -1.10
CA HIS A 80 17.46 13.84 -2.21
C HIS A 80 17.84 13.22 -3.57
N LEU A 81 16.95 12.40 -4.13
CA LEU A 81 17.15 11.75 -5.43
C LEU A 81 16.75 12.65 -6.61
N GLY A 82 15.75 13.53 -6.42
CA GLY A 82 15.30 14.46 -7.45
C GLY A 82 16.39 15.38 -8.01
N LEU A 83 17.38 15.76 -7.20
CA LEU A 83 18.51 16.58 -7.65
C LEU A 83 19.50 15.83 -8.56
N LYS A 84 19.66 14.51 -8.37
CA LYS A 84 20.66 13.72 -9.10
C LYS A 84 20.18 13.29 -10.47
N SER A 85 18.88 13.13 -10.64
CA SER A 85 18.29 12.40 -11.77
C SER A 85 17.26 13.23 -12.56
N TRP A 86 17.24 14.56 -12.40
CA TRP A 86 16.51 15.42 -13.34
C TRP A 86 17.22 15.46 -14.69
N ARG A 87 16.95 14.46 -15.53
CA ARG A 87 17.16 14.55 -16.96
C ARG A 87 15.82 14.86 -17.59
N ALA A 88 15.73 16.04 -18.21
CA ALA A 88 14.62 16.44 -19.06
C ALA A 88 14.62 15.62 -20.37
N ASP A 89 14.70 14.30 -20.25
CA ASP A 89 14.47 13.46 -21.41
C ASP A 89 12.96 13.45 -21.65
N VAL A 90 12.57 13.65 -22.91
CA VAL A 90 11.17 13.76 -23.35
C VAL A 90 10.57 12.36 -23.40
N SER A 91 10.62 11.67 -22.27
CA SER A 91 10.13 10.32 -22.09
C SER A 91 8.73 10.36 -21.52
N TRP A 92 7.92 9.36 -21.88
CA TRP A 92 6.62 9.13 -21.26
C TRP A 92 6.75 8.74 -19.77
N LYS A 93 7.96 8.37 -19.32
CA LYS A 93 8.26 7.90 -17.97
C LYS A 93 8.22 9.04 -16.93
N PRO A 94 7.55 8.85 -15.77
CA PRO A 94 7.48 9.86 -14.72
C PRO A 94 8.80 10.11 -13.98
N MET A 95 9.70 9.13 -13.94
CA MET A 95 11.07 9.22 -13.43
C MET A 95 11.97 8.19 -14.11
N SER A 96 13.29 8.26 -13.89
CA SER A 96 14.22 7.28 -14.46
C SER A 96 14.23 5.97 -13.67
N GLU A 97 14.59 4.86 -14.33
CA GLU A 97 14.73 3.56 -13.66
C GLU A 97 15.85 3.57 -12.63
N GLU A 98 16.91 4.35 -12.85
CA GLU A 98 18.00 4.52 -11.88
C GLU A 98 17.50 5.20 -10.60
N MET A 99 16.62 6.21 -10.73
CA MET A 99 16.01 6.86 -9.56
C MET A 99 15.15 5.87 -8.77
N VAL A 100 14.33 5.05 -9.45
CA VAL A 100 13.51 4.01 -8.81
C VAL A 100 14.40 2.98 -8.14
N LYS A 101 15.43 2.50 -8.82
CA LYS A 101 16.39 1.55 -8.28
C LYS A 101 17.05 2.08 -7.00
N GLU A 102 17.65 3.27 -7.05
CA GLU A 102 18.24 3.89 -5.86
C GLU A 102 17.23 4.11 -4.73
N GLY A 103 15.99 4.47 -5.08
CA GLY A 103 14.90 4.66 -4.13
C GLY A 103 14.50 3.36 -3.44
N LEU A 104 14.30 2.27 -4.19
CA LEU A 104 13.93 0.97 -3.66
C LEU A 104 15.05 0.37 -2.81
N GLU A 105 16.30 0.46 -3.25
CA GLU A 105 17.46 0.02 -2.46
C GLU A 105 17.56 0.78 -1.12
N PHE A 106 17.20 2.07 -1.11
CA PHE A 106 17.15 2.86 0.11
C PHE A 106 15.97 2.48 1.02
N VAL A 107 14.79 2.24 0.45
CA VAL A 107 13.59 1.81 1.19
C VAL A 107 13.77 0.42 1.79
N LEU A 108 14.45 -0.49 1.10
CA LEU A 108 14.68 -1.86 1.54
C LEU A 108 15.81 -2.02 2.55
N ASP A 109 16.50 -0.95 2.94
CA ASP A 109 17.52 -1.01 3.99
C ASP A 109 16.92 -0.52 5.31
N VAL A 110 16.70 -1.45 6.24
CA VAL A 110 16.07 -1.19 7.56
C VAL A 110 16.85 -0.17 8.38
N ARG A 111 18.15 0.05 8.08
CA ARG A 111 18.96 1.06 8.75
C ARG A 111 18.48 2.47 8.44
N ASN A 112 17.66 2.67 7.41
CA ASN A 112 17.06 3.97 7.08
C ASN A 112 15.73 4.21 7.81
N HIS A 113 15.14 3.19 8.47
CA HIS A 113 13.83 3.29 9.09
C HIS A 113 13.92 3.90 10.51
N PRO A 114 12.87 4.61 10.99
CA PRO A 114 11.65 5.00 10.27
C PRO A 114 11.91 6.00 9.14
N LEU A 115 11.33 5.74 7.98
CA LEU A 115 11.56 6.45 6.72
C LEU A 115 10.26 7.06 6.20
N MET A 116 10.32 8.31 5.75
CA MET A 116 9.23 8.96 5.01
C MET A 116 9.65 9.23 3.56
N ILE A 117 8.83 8.81 2.60
CA ILE A 117 9.01 9.04 1.17
C ILE A 117 8.16 10.24 0.76
N CYS A 118 8.78 11.27 0.16
CA CYS A 118 8.10 12.49 -0.23
C CYS A 118 8.40 12.92 -1.67
N ASP A 119 7.39 13.53 -2.29
CA ASP A 119 7.53 14.45 -3.42
C ASP A 119 6.68 15.70 -3.13
N THR A 120 6.75 16.71 -4.00
CA THR A 120 6.02 17.98 -3.83
C THR A 120 4.51 17.81 -3.54
N THR A 121 3.87 16.77 -4.08
CA THR A 121 2.41 16.56 -3.99
C THR A 121 2.01 15.29 -3.23
N GLY A 122 2.94 14.38 -2.97
CA GLY A 122 2.70 13.04 -2.43
C GLY A 122 2.05 12.06 -3.41
N ILE A 123 1.96 12.38 -4.71
CA ILE A 123 1.12 11.63 -5.67
C ILE A 123 1.96 10.82 -6.67
N HIS A 124 2.67 11.50 -7.56
CA HIS A 124 3.15 10.88 -8.80
C HIS A 124 4.47 10.14 -8.62
N LEU A 125 5.51 10.83 -8.13
CA LEU A 125 6.82 10.21 -7.98
C LEU A 125 6.79 9.21 -6.82
N VAL A 126 6.15 9.60 -5.71
CA VAL A 126 5.90 8.70 -4.57
C VAL A 126 5.06 7.49 -5.01
N GLY A 127 3.98 7.72 -5.76
CA GLY A 127 3.12 6.65 -6.27
C GLY A 127 3.83 5.70 -7.23
N THR A 128 4.72 6.20 -8.09
CA THR A 128 5.54 5.36 -8.97
C THR A 128 6.52 4.51 -8.18
N LEU A 129 7.26 5.10 -7.23
CA LEU A 129 8.22 4.35 -6.43
C LEU A 129 7.52 3.24 -5.61
N ILE A 130 6.39 3.56 -4.97
CA ILE A 130 5.60 2.58 -4.22
C ILE A 130 4.99 1.54 -5.14
N GLY A 131 4.51 1.92 -6.33
CA GLY A 131 4.02 0.97 -7.32
C GLY A 131 5.08 -0.05 -7.72
N CYS A 132 6.33 0.40 -7.94
CA CYS A 132 7.47 -0.48 -8.19
C CYS A 132 7.84 -1.33 -6.96
N LEU A 133 7.70 -0.81 -5.73
CA LEU A 133 7.85 -1.58 -4.50
C LEU A 133 6.81 -2.72 -4.45
N ARG A 134 5.53 -2.43 -4.70
CA ARG A 134 4.47 -3.47 -4.72
C ARG A 134 4.72 -4.50 -5.81
N ARG A 135 5.23 -4.08 -6.97
CA ARG A 135 5.63 -4.99 -8.05
C ARG A 135 6.74 -5.94 -7.61
N LEU A 136 7.70 -5.45 -6.82
CA LEU A 136 8.79 -6.23 -6.23
C LEU A 136 8.33 -7.16 -5.11
N GLN A 137 7.24 -6.80 -4.44
CA GLN A 137 6.50 -7.63 -3.46
C GLN A 137 5.56 -8.66 -4.12
N ASP A 138 5.59 -8.77 -5.45
CA ASP A 138 4.74 -9.68 -6.23
C ASP A 138 3.23 -9.44 -6.08
N TRP A 139 2.84 -8.18 -5.83
CA TRP A 139 1.43 -7.82 -5.85
C TRP A 139 0.87 -7.92 -7.26
N ASN A 140 -0.40 -8.35 -7.36
CA ASN A 140 -1.12 -8.31 -8.63
C ASN A 140 -1.30 -6.85 -9.09
N LEU A 141 -1.15 -6.60 -10.40
CA LEU A 141 -1.17 -5.26 -10.99
C LEU A 141 -2.44 -4.47 -10.62
N ASN A 142 -3.60 -5.11 -10.55
CA ASN A 142 -4.86 -4.45 -10.19
C ASN A 142 -4.81 -3.84 -8.78
N SER A 143 -4.18 -4.54 -7.82
CA SER A 143 -4.02 -4.06 -6.45
C SER A 143 -3.06 -2.88 -6.38
N ILE A 144 -1.97 -2.93 -7.16
CA ILE A 144 -1.01 -1.82 -7.28
C ILE A 144 -1.70 -0.57 -7.85
N VAL A 145 -2.43 -0.73 -8.96
CA VAL A 145 -3.18 0.36 -9.60
C VAL A 145 -4.23 0.94 -8.66
N ASN A 146 -4.94 0.08 -7.91
CA ASN A 146 -5.95 0.52 -6.95
C ASN A 146 -5.32 1.34 -5.80
N GLU A 147 -4.20 0.88 -5.23
CA GLU A 147 -3.45 1.64 -4.23
C GLU A 147 -3.03 3.00 -4.78
N TYR A 148 -2.41 3.05 -5.97
CA TYR A 148 -2.01 4.31 -6.61
C TYR A 148 -3.19 5.28 -6.80
N ARG A 149 -4.30 4.79 -7.37
CA ARG A 149 -5.51 5.60 -7.62
C ARG A 149 -6.15 6.10 -6.32
N SER A 150 -6.05 5.36 -5.23
CA SER A 150 -6.55 5.81 -3.92
C SER A 150 -5.79 7.04 -3.40
N PHE A 151 -4.51 7.21 -3.77
CA PHE A 151 -3.70 8.39 -3.44
C PHE A 151 -3.69 9.45 -4.55
N ALA A 152 -4.05 9.13 -5.78
CA ALA A 152 -4.07 10.10 -6.88
C ALA A 152 -5.46 10.75 -7.07
N TRP A 153 -6.54 10.03 -6.76
CA TRP A 153 -7.92 10.41 -7.07
C TRP A 153 -8.05 10.90 -8.53
N SER A 154 -8.59 12.09 -8.74
CA SER A 154 -8.76 12.73 -10.06
C SER A 154 -7.44 13.10 -10.74
N LYS A 155 -6.31 13.05 -10.04
CA LYS A 155 -4.97 13.33 -10.58
C LYS A 155 -4.27 12.05 -11.06
N THR A 156 -4.97 10.95 -11.25
CA THR A 156 -4.39 9.71 -11.78
C THR A 156 -3.77 9.93 -13.17
N ARG A 157 -2.64 9.29 -13.44
CA ARG A 157 -1.94 9.32 -14.73
C ARG A 157 -1.61 7.91 -15.19
N TYR A 158 -1.98 7.61 -16.43
CA TYR A 158 -1.71 6.32 -17.07
C TYR A 158 -0.21 6.04 -17.21
N SER A 159 0.61 7.08 -17.44
CA SER A 159 2.06 6.91 -17.53
C SER A 159 2.70 6.36 -16.26
N ASN A 160 2.14 6.66 -15.07
CA ASN A 160 2.59 6.06 -13.83
C ASN A 160 2.22 4.58 -13.77
N GLU A 161 0.98 4.23 -14.16
CA GLU A 161 0.48 2.84 -14.18
C GLU A 161 1.31 1.96 -15.11
N GLN A 162 1.50 2.43 -16.35
CA GLN A 162 2.33 1.75 -17.33
C GLN A 162 3.79 1.63 -16.88
N PHE A 163 4.31 2.61 -16.12
CA PHE A 163 5.69 2.56 -15.67
C PHE A 163 5.94 1.41 -14.70
N PHE A 164 5.14 1.28 -13.64
CA PHE A 164 5.36 0.21 -12.66
C PHE A 164 4.93 -1.18 -13.18
N GLU A 165 4.05 -1.26 -14.20
CA GLU A 165 3.79 -2.50 -14.93
C GLU A 165 5.03 -3.00 -15.67
N LEU A 166 5.74 -2.09 -16.34
CA LEU A 166 6.91 -2.37 -17.18
C LEU A 166 8.25 -2.31 -16.44
N PHE A 167 8.25 -2.00 -15.16
CA PHE A 167 9.47 -1.84 -14.39
C PHE A 167 10.21 -3.18 -14.25
N ASP A 168 11.48 -3.20 -14.67
CA ASP A 168 12.34 -4.36 -14.52
C ASP A 168 12.85 -4.49 -13.08
N ILE A 169 12.28 -5.45 -12.35
CA ILE A 169 12.60 -5.72 -10.95
C ILE A 169 13.99 -6.33 -10.76
N ASP A 170 14.58 -6.92 -11.81
CA ASP A 170 15.90 -7.57 -11.73
C ASP A 170 17.04 -6.53 -11.62
N LEU A 171 16.73 -5.25 -11.83
CA LEU A 171 17.66 -4.14 -11.64
C LEU A 171 18.00 -3.89 -10.16
N ILE A 172 17.17 -4.38 -9.23
CA ILE A 172 17.29 -4.08 -7.80
C ILE A 172 18.36 -4.93 -7.14
N LYS A 173 19.33 -4.29 -6.47
CA LYS A 173 20.31 -4.98 -5.64
C LYS A 173 19.86 -4.94 -4.18
N PHE A 174 19.46 -6.09 -3.67
CA PHE A 174 19.00 -6.21 -2.29
C PHE A 174 20.11 -5.84 -1.30
N PRO A 175 19.84 -4.99 -0.30
CA PRO A 175 20.78 -4.72 0.78
C PRO A 175 20.91 -5.93 1.71
N GLU A 176 21.99 -6.00 2.49
CA GLU A 176 22.18 -7.07 3.47
C GLU A 176 21.13 -7.03 4.59
N ASN A 177 20.69 -5.83 4.99
CA ASN A 177 19.78 -5.61 6.10
C ASN A 177 18.36 -5.28 5.60
N MET A 178 17.70 -6.27 5.01
CA MET A 178 16.31 -6.13 4.58
C MET A 178 15.33 -6.14 5.75
N PRO A 179 14.19 -5.43 5.64
CA PRO A 179 13.16 -5.44 6.67
C PRO A 179 12.45 -6.80 6.74
N SER A 180 11.96 -7.15 7.94
CA SER A 180 11.33 -8.44 8.20
C SER A 180 10.10 -8.69 7.33
N TRP A 181 9.25 -7.67 7.13
CA TRP A 181 8.07 -7.77 6.28
C TRP A 181 8.41 -8.20 4.85
N PHE A 182 9.54 -7.75 4.30
CA PHE A 182 9.95 -8.12 2.95
C PHE A 182 10.54 -9.54 2.91
N VAL A 183 11.35 -9.91 3.89
CA VAL A 183 11.96 -11.24 3.97
C VAL A 183 10.91 -12.32 4.21
N GLU A 184 9.95 -12.05 5.09
CA GLU A 184 8.83 -12.94 5.39
C GLU A 184 7.91 -13.13 4.18
N GLU A 185 7.52 -12.04 3.51
CA GLU A 185 6.70 -12.10 2.28
C GLU A 185 7.39 -12.95 1.19
N ARG A 186 8.68 -12.73 0.95
CA ARG A 186 9.44 -13.54 -0.03
C ARG A 186 9.50 -15.01 0.35
N LYS A 187 9.64 -15.32 1.64
CA LYS A 187 9.67 -16.69 2.12
C LYS A 187 8.31 -17.37 1.90
N ILE A 188 7.21 -16.69 2.23
CA ILE A 188 5.85 -17.17 2.00
C ILE A 188 5.63 -17.44 0.51
N ASN A 189 5.97 -16.48 -0.36
CA ASN A 189 5.79 -16.64 -1.80
C ASN A 189 6.63 -17.81 -2.37
N ALA A 190 7.85 -18.02 -1.85
CA ALA A 190 8.69 -19.15 -2.25
C ALA A 190 8.08 -20.49 -1.83
N GLU A 191 7.57 -20.59 -0.58
CA GLU A 191 6.89 -21.79 -0.09
C GLU A 191 5.62 -22.09 -0.89
N GLU A 192 4.80 -21.08 -1.21
CA GLU A 192 3.61 -21.22 -2.05
C GLU A 192 3.95 -21.69 -3.46
N GLN A 193 5.04 -21.17 -4.05
CA GLN A 193 5.50 -21.57 -5.38
C GLN A 193 6.00 -23.02 -5.40
N GLU A 194 6.78 -23.44 -4.39
CA GLU A 194 7.24 -24.82 -4.24
C GLU A 194 6.06 -25.79 -4.06
N GLU A 195 5.06 -25.43 -3.26
CA GLU A 195 3.84 -26.22 -3.10
C GLU A 195 3.08 -26.33 -4.43
N PHE A 196 2.92 -25.22 -5.16
CA PHE A 196 2.25 -25.21 -6.46
C PHE A 196 2.95 -26.12 -7.49
N GLU A 197 4.28 -26.06 -7.56
CA GLU A 197 5.07 -26.91 -8.44
C GLU A 197 4.97 -28.40 -8.08
N LEU A 198 4.96 -28.71 -6.78
CA LEU A 198 4.74 -30.07 -6.30
C LEU A 198 3.37 -30.60 -6.74
N LEU A 199 2.31 -29.83 -6.54
CA LEU A 199 0.95 -30.20 -6.95
C LEU A 199 0.83 -30.40 -8.46
N ARG A 200 1.49 -29.53 -9.23
CA ARG A 200 1.57 -29.66 -10.69
C ARG A 200 2.29 -30.94 -11.10
N SER A 201 3.42 -31.27 -10.46
CA SER A 201 4.20 -32.48 -10.76
C SER A 201 3.42 -33.76 -10.46
N GLN A 202 2.60 -33.75 -9.40
CA GLN A 202 1.76 -34.87 -8.97
C GLN A 202 0.45 -35.01 -9.77
N LYS A 203 0.20 -34.13 -10.76
CA LYS A 203 -1.10 -34.02 -11.45
C LYS A 203 -2.27 -33.88 -10.47
N ALA A 204 -2.00 -33.25 -9.33
CA ALA A 204 -2.95 -32.94 -8.29
C ALA A 204 -3.60 -31.55 -8.52
N LEU A 205 -3.49 -31.01 -9.73
CA LEU A 205 -4.17 -29.80 -10.17
C LEU A 205 -5.09 -30.13 -11.35
N GLY A 206 -6.31 -29.61 -11.34
CA GLY A 206 -7.26 -29.69 -12.43
C GLY A 206 -6.88 -28.76 -13.57
N HIS A 207 -7.72 -28.71 -14.61
CA HIS A 207 -7.44 -27.97 -15.83
C HIS A 207 -7.29 -26.47 -15.58
N ASP A 208 -7.99 -25.92 -14.59
CA ASP A 208 -8.03 -24.49 -14.29
C ASP A 208 -7.24 -24.13 -13.02
N GLY A 209 -6.38 -25.04 -12.53
CA GLY A 209 -5.53 -24.84 -11.35
C GLY A 209 -6.15 -25.24 -10.01
N GLU A 210 -7.36 -25.81 -10.00
CA GLU A 210 -7.95 -26.32 -8.74
C GLU A 210 -7.22 -27.55 -8.20
N ARG A 211 -7.00 -27.63 -6.88
CA ARG A 211 -6.33 -28.79 -6.27
C ARG A 211 -7.26 -30.02 -6.25
N LEU A 212 -6.82 -31.12 -6.87
CA LEU A 212 -7.48 -32.42 -6.90
C LEU A 212 -7.11 -33.23 -5.64
N GLY A 213 -8.09 -33.69 -4.88
CA GLY A 213 -7.89 -34.72 -3.84
C GLY A 213 -7.58 -34.25 -2.41
N GLY A 214 -8.19 -33.16 -1.92
CA GLY A 214 -8.04 -32.69 -0.52
C GLY A 214 -9.20 -33.08 0.40
N VAL A 215 -9.31 -34.36 0.79
CA VAL A 215 -10.35 -34.79 1.75
C VAL A 215 -10.04 -34.32 3.17
N ASP A 216 -8.77 -34.07 3.50
CA ASP A 216 -8.31 -33.70 4.85
C ASP A 216 -7.38 -32.48 4.80
N MET A 217 -7.96 -31.28 4.61
CA MET A 217 -7.23 -30.01 4.69
C MET A 217 -8.05 -28.99 5.49
N PRO A 218 -7.39 -28.09 6.24
CA PRO A 218 -8.04 -26.94 6.86
C PRO A 218 -8.86 -26.14 5.84
N ASP A 219 -10.05 -25.67 6.25
CA ASP A 219 -11.02 -25.03 5.34
C ASP A 219 -10.46 -23.79 4.62
N TYR A 220 -9.48 -23.09 5.21
CA TYR A 220 -8.85 -21.93 4.58
C TYR A 220 -8.00 -22.31 3.36
N ILE A 221 -7.39 -23.50 3.33
CA ILE A 221 -6.57 -23.98 2.20
C ILE A 221 -7.47 -24.42 1.04
N ARG A 222 -8.65 -24.98 1.34
CA ARG A 222 -9.64 -25.31 0.30
C ARG A 222 -10.04 -24.08 -0.51
N TYR A 223 -10.15 -22.91 0.13
CA TYR A 223 -10.54 -21.67 -0.53
C TYR A 223 -9.52 -21.20 -1.57
N TYR A 224 -8.23 -21.23 -1.21
CA TYR A 224 -7.11 -20.75 -2.05
C TYR A 224 -7.06 -21.43 -3.43
N TYR A 225 -7.45 -22.72 -3.49
CA TYR A 225 -7.46 -23.51 -4.72
C TYR A 225 -8.88 -23.82 -5.25
N SER A 226 -9.93 -23.19 -4.72
CA SER A 226 -11.33 -23.45 -5.13
C SER A 226 -11.89 -22.38 -6.06
N ARG A 227 -12.77 -22.80 -6.98
CA ARG A 227 -13.47 -21.93 -7.93
C ARG A 227 -14.66 -21.12 -7.37
N GLY A 228 -14.62 -20.75 -6.08
CA GLY A 228 -15.53 -19.72 -5.58
C GLY A 228 -16.80 -20.23 -4.92
N VAL A 229 -16.67 -20.57 -3.65
CA VAL A 229 -17.72 -20.30 -2.67
C VAL A 229 -17.06 -19.52 -1.56
N LEU A 230 -17.44 -18.24 -1.42
CA LEU A 230 -17.02 -17.41 -0.29
C LEU A 230 -17.49 -18.11 1.01
N LEU A 231 -16.68 -18.05 2.07
CA LEU A 231 -16.98 -18.68 3.37
C LEU A 231 -18.38 -18.31 3.95
N ASN A 232 -18.99 -17.22 3.47
CA ASN A 232 -20.31 -16.75 3.91
C ASN A 232 -21.49 -17.13 2.99
N THR A 233 -21.25 -17.84 1.89
CA THR A 233 -22.37 -18.41 1.10
C THR A 233 -22.78 -19.75 1.70
N THR A 234 -23.51 -19.71 2.83
CA THR A 234 -24.35 -20.85 3.20
C THR A 234 -25.35 -21.06 2.07
N VAL A 235 -25.11 -22.08 1.24
CA VAL A 235 -26.09 -22.58 0.28
C VAL A 235 -27.25 -23.10 1.13
N HIS A 236 -28.24 -22.23 1.38
CA HIS A 236 -29.54 -22.70 1.82
C HIS A 236 -30.04 -23.63 0.72
N LYS A 237 -29.98 -24.94 0.98
CA LYS A 237 -30.65 -25.95 0.16
C LYS A 237 -32.08 -25.45 -0.04
N ARG A 238 -32.37 -25.01 -1.27
CA ARG A 238 -33.71 -24.61 -1.67
C ARG A 238 -34.58 -25.84 -1.42
N ARG A 239 -35.44 -25.76 -0.40
CA ARG A 239 -36.35 -26.83 0.00
C ARG A 239 -37.15 -27.21 -1.25
N GLU A 240 -36.97 -28.44 -1.75
CA GLU A 240 -37.83 -28.95 -2.82
C GLU A 240 -39.28 -28.90 -2.32
N ARG A 241 -40.13 -28.15 -3.03
CA ARG A 241 -41.57 -28.23 -2.78
C ARG A 241 -42.04 -29.60 -3.24
N ALA A 242 -42.49 -30.41 -2.28
CA ALA A 242 -43.09 -31.71 -2.52
C ALA A 242 -44.26 -31.62 -3.52
N LYS A 243 -44.31 -32.61 -4.41
CA LYS A 243 -45.36 -32.87 -5.41
C LYS A 243 -46.72 -33.11 -4.75
N GLY A 244 -47.79 -32.69 -5.45
CA GLY A 244 -49.11 -33.34 -5.36
C GLY A 244 -50.29 -32.37 -5.25
N LEU A 245 -50.91 -32.03 -6.38
CA LEU A 245 -52.31 -31.59 -6.42
C LEU A 245 -53.13 -32.76 -7.00
N PRO A 246 -54.20 -33.26 -6.34
CA PRO A 246 -55.02 -34.32 -6.90
C PRO A 246 -55.92 -33.79 -8.02
N PRO A 247 -56.34 -34.63 -8.97
CA PRO A 247 -57.19 -34.19 -10.09
C PRO A 247 -58.62 -33.90 -9.62
N ALA A 248 -59.20 -32.83 -10.15
CA ALA A 248 -60.60 -32.47 -9.91
C ALA A 248 -61.53 -33.44 -10.65
N GLY A 249 -62.45 -34.06 -9.91
CA GLY A 249 -63.56 -34.86 -10.45
C GLY A 249 -64.74 -33.97 -10.90
N PRO A 250 -65.66 -34.51 -11.73
CA PRO A 250 -66.60 -33.71 -12.50
C PRO A 250 -67.86 -33.35 -11.70
N SER A 251 -68.49 -32.24 -12.08
CA SER A 251 -69.89 -31.89 -11.79
C SER A 251 -70.51 -31.33 -13.06
#